data_AF-G5JA60-F1
#
_entry.id   AF-G5JA60-F1
#
_cell.length_a   1.000
_cell.length_b   1.000
_cell.length_c   1.000
_cell.angle_alpha   90.00
_cell.angle_beta   90.00
_cell.angle_gamma   90.00
#
_symmetry.space_group_name_H-M   'P 1'
#
loop_
_entity.id
_entity.type
_entity.pdbx_description
1 polymer ?
#
loop_
_entity_poly.entity_id
_entity_poly.type
_entity_poly.pdbx_seq_one_letter_code
_entity_poly.pdbx_strand_id
1 'polypeptide(L)'
;MLNLNYAYRIYPDVSQEKELLDWLEICRGVYNYALRERKEWINSRKCKVNACSLHCEYIIPADQPFPDYYKQKKALTQAKKEYPSLKRVQSQV
;
A
#
# COMPACT_ATOMS: atom_id res chain seq x y z
N MET A 1 -13.89 -2.10 40.98
CA MET A 1 -14.09 -2.99 39.82
C MET A 1 -12.72 -3.23 39.19
N LEU A 2 -12.19 -4.45 39.24
CA LEU A 2 -10.88 -4.78 38.67
C LEU A 2 -11.04 -5.02 37.17
N ASN A 3 -10.46 -4.17 36.32
CA ASN A 3 -10.33 -4.43 34.89
C ASN A 3 -9.11 -5.31 34.65
N LEU A 4 -9.34 -6.55 34.22
CA LEU A 4 -8.29 -7.47 33.79
C LEU A 4 -8.06 -7.29 32.29
N ASN A 5 -6.87 -6.82 31.94
CA ASN A 5 -6.41 -6.80 30.55
C ASN A 5 -5.79 -8.17 30.23
N TYR A 6 -6.45 -8.96 29.40
CA TYR A 6 -5.93 -10.24 28.94
C TYR A 6 -5.05 -10.04 27.72
N ALA A 7 -3.84 -10.59 27.75
CA ALA A 7 -2.97 -10.69 26.58
C ALA A 7 -3.02 -12.13 26.05
N TYR A 8 -3.52 -12.29 24.82
CA TYR A 8 -3.57 -13.59 24.16
C TYR A 8 -2.42 -13.72 23.17
N ARG A 9 -1.73 -14.86 23.21
CA ARG A 9 -0.71 -15.22 22.22
C ARG A 9 -1.22 -16.41 21.41
N ILE A 10 -1.20 -16.27 20.09
CA ILE A 10 -1.48 -17.37 19.18
C ILE A 10 -0.20 -18.18 18.94
N TYR A 11 -0.36 -19.49 18.77
CA TYR A 11 0.70 -20.42 18.39
C TYR A 11 0.27 -21.10 17.09
N PRO A 12 0.60 -20.51 15.94
CA PRO A 12 0.20 -21.06 14.65
C PRO A 12 0.88 -22.42 14.41
N ASP A 13 0.17 -23.33 13.76
CA ASP A 13 0.84 -24.48 13.15
C ASP A 13 1.60 -24.05 11.87
N VAL A 14 2.38 -24.97 11.30
CA VAL A 14 3.23 -24.69 10.12
C VAL A 14 2.42 -24.19 8.91
N SER A 15 1.19 -24.68 8.73
CA SER A 15 0.33 -24.25 7.63
C SER A 15 -0.21 -22.84 7.84
N GLN A 16 -0.61 -22.52 9.07
CA GLN A 16 -1.09 -21.20 9.47
C GLN A 16 0.04 -20.16 9.42
N GLU A 17 1.25 -20.50 9.88
CA GLU A 17 2.41 -19.62 9.80
C GLU A 17 2.70 -19.23 8.34
N LYS A 18 2.71 -20.22 7.45
CA LYS A 18 2.92 -19.98 6.01
C LYS A 18 1.85 -19.06 5.42
N GLU A 19 0.59 -19.24 5.79
CA GLU A 19 -0.51 -18.38 5.35
C GLU A 19 -0.35 -16.93 5.87
N LEU A 20 -0.02 -16.77 7.14
CA LEU A 20 0.22 -15.45 7.75
C LEU A 20 1.40 -14.71 7.08
N LEU A 21 2.48 -15.42 6.77
CA LEU A 21 3.64 -14.85 6.09
C LEU A 21 3.31 -14.43 4.65
N ASP A 22 2.53 -15.24 3.94
CA ASP A 22 2.05 -14.90 2.59
C ASP A 22 1.14 -13.67 2.61
N TRP A 23 0.24 -13.57 3.58
CA TRP A 23 -0.60 -12.38 3.78
C TRP A 23 0.23 -11.13 4.10
N LEU A 24 1.26 -11.28 4.95
CA LEU A 24 2.17 -10.19 5.28
C LEU A 24 2.88 -9.67 4.04
N GLU A 25 3.31 -10.57 3.15
CA GLU A 25 3.97 -10.20 1.89
C GLU A 25 3.04 -9.43 0.96
N ILE A 26 1.79 -9.90 0.82
CA ILE A 26 0.77 -9.21 0.02
C ILE A 26 0.53 -7.80 0.58
N CYS A 27 0.34 -7.67 1.89
CA CYS A 27 0.16 -6.38 2.55
C CYS A 27 1.35 -5.45 2.34
N ARG A 28 2.58 -5.98 2.42
CA ARG A 28 3.81 -5.24 2.16
C ARG A 28 3.85 -4.72 0.72
N GLY A 29 3.50 -5.55 -0.26
CA GLY A 29 3.43 -5.16 -1.66
C GLY A 29 2.45 -4.02 -1.91
N VAL A 30 1.22 -4.14 -1.40
CA VAL A 30 0.18 -3.10 -1.51
C VAL A 30 0.63 -1.79 -0.83
N TYR A 31 1.21 -1.88 0.37
CA TYR A 31 1.72 -0.71 1.08
C TYR A 31 2.83 0.00 0.31
N ASN A 32 3.83 -0.76 -0.17
CA ASN A 32 4.96 -0.21 -0.90
C ASN A 32 4.53 0.45 -2.22
N TYR A 33 3.59 -0.15 -2.93
CA TYR A 33 2.99 0.44 -4.13
C TYR A 33 2.31 1.78 -3.80
N ALA A 34 1.43 1.80 -2.81
CA ALA A 34 0.72 3.02 -2.42
C ALA A 34 1.68 4.12 -1.91
N LEU A 35 2.73 3.72 -1.18
CA LEU A 35 3.77 4.66 -0.73
C LEU A 35 4.57 5.22 -1.90
N ARG A 36 4.87 4.39 -2.90
CA ARG A 36 5.60 4.79 -4.11
C ARG A 36 4.80 5.84 -4.87
N GLU A 37 3.53 5.60 -5.15
CA GLU A 37 2.66 6.57 -5.86
C GLU A 37 2.68 7.96 -5.19
N ARG A 38 2.56 8.01 -3.85
CA ARG A 38 2.63 9.28 -3.11
C ARG A 38 3.99 9.97 -3.27
N LYS A 39 5.08 9.21 -3.15
CA LYS A 39 6.44 9.75 -3.31
C LYS A 39 6.66 10.29 -4.72
N GLU A 40 6.23 9.57 -5.74
CA GLU A 40 6.36 10.00 -7.14
C GLU A 40 5.55 11.25 -7.42
N TRP A 41 4.28 11.31 -6.97
CA TRP A 41 3.44 12.49 -7.11
C TRP A 41 4.07 13.74 -6.47
N ILE A 42 4.65 13.58 -5.27
CA ILE A 42 5.32 14.67 -4.54
C ILE A 42 6.58 15.11 -5.29
N ASN A 43 7.40 14.15 -5.70
CA ASN A 43 8.66 14.45 -6.38
C ASN A 43 8.44 15.06 -7.77
N SER A 44 7.38 14.67 -8.48
CA SER A 44 7.04 15.29 -9.78
C SER A 44 6.65 16.77 -9.65
N ARG A 45 6.26 17.21 -8.46
CA ARG A 45 5.88 18.61 -8.16
C ARG A 45 6.97 19.37 -7.43
N LYS A 46 7.98 18.67 -6.89
CA LYS A 46 9.18 19.25 -6.31
C LYS A 46 10.23 19.46 -7.41
N CYS A 47 9.96 20.37 -8.34
CA CYS A 47 10.98 20.82 -9.29
C CYS A 47 11.71 22.04 -8.72
N LYS A 48 13.02 22.17 -8.99
CA LYS A 48 13.75 23.39 -8.66
C LYS A 48 13.26 24.49 -9.60
N VAL A 49 12.97 25.67 -9.05
CA VAL A 49 12.46 26.81 -9.84
C VAL A 49 13.44 27.22 -10.96
N ASN A 50 14.73 26.90 -10.81
CA ASN A 50 15.81 27.30 -11.70
C ASN A 50 16.53 26.13 -12.40
N ALA A 51 16.00 24.89 -12.37
CA ALA A 51 16.63 23.76 -13.05
C ALA A 51 15.64 22.64 -13.38
N CYS A 52 15.77 22.07 -14.57
CA CYS A 52 15.07 20.84 -14.98
C CYS A 52 16.06 19.67 -15.07
N SER A 53 15.58 18.43 -14.85
CA SER A 53 16.40 17.22 -14.99
C SER A 53 16.58 16.88 -16.47
N LEU A 54 17.82 16.58 -16.87
CA LEU A 54 18.14 16.11 -18.23
C LEU A 54 18.11 14.57 -18.35
N HIS A 55 18.01 13.86 -17.23
CA HIS A 55 18.14 12.40 -17.19
C HIS A 55 16.81 11.69 -16.93
N CYS A 56 16.06 12.16 -15.95
CA CYS A 56 14.79 11.55 -15.58
C CYS A 56 13.81 12.60 -15.10
N GLU A 57 12.61 12.57 -15.65
CA GLU A 57 11.47 13.35 -15.22
C GLU A 57 10.30 12.40 -14.96
N TYR A 58 9.43 12.79 -14.03
CA TYR A 58 8.25 12.01 -13.72
C TYR A 58 7.19 12.23 -14.80
N ILE A 59 6.76 11.14 -15.46
CA ILE A 59 5.68 11.17 -16.44
C ILE A 59 4.35 11.07 -15.69
N ILE A 60 3.97 12.15 -15.01
CA ILE A 60 2.71 12.27 -14.26
C ILE A 60 1.95 13.47 -14.81
N PRO A 61 0.67 13.33 -15.21
CA PRO A 61 -0.13 14.47 -15.67
C PRO A 61 -0.18 15.60 -14.64
N ALA A 62 -0.14 16.85 -15.11
CA ALA A 62 -0.14 18.03 -14.24
C ALA A 62 -1.44 18.14 -13.42
N ASP A 63 -2.56 17.72 -14.01
CA ASP A 63 -3.89 17.67 -13.43
C ASP A 63 -4.12 16.45 -12.52
N GLN A 64 -3.16 15.51 -12.46
CA GLN A 64 -3.29 14.32 -11.62
C GLN A 64 -3.47 14.73 -10.15
N PRO A 65 -4.57 14.36 -9.49
CA PRO A 65 -4.80 14.72 -8.10
C PRO A 65 -3.88 13.93 -7.16
N PHE A 66 -3.65 14.44 -5.95
CA PHE A 66 -2.86 13.71 -4.94
C PHE A 66 -3.47 12.32 -4.69
N PRO A 67 -2.64 11.25 -4.68
CA PRO A 67 -3.11 9.89 -4.40
C PRO A 67 -3.37 9.73 -2.90
N ASP A 68 -4.50 10.28 -2.46
CA ASP A 68 -5.00 10.13 -1.10
C ASP A 68 -5.48 8.70 -0.81
N TYR A 69 -5.81 8.46 0.45
CA TYR A 69 -6.27 7.16 0.93
C TYR A 69 -7.49 6.63 0.16
N TYR A 70 -8.49 7.47 -0.11
CA TYR A 70 -9.74 7.02 -0.76
C TYR A 70 -9.51 6.64 -2.21
N LYS A 71 -8.68 7.40 -2.94
CA LYS A 71 -8.28 7.06 -4.31
C LYS A 71 -7.52 5.74 -4.37
N GLN A 72 -6.54 5.55 -3.48
CA GLN A 72 -5.74 4.33 -3.42
C GLN A 72 -6.58 3.12 -2.99
N LYS A 73 -7.50 3.28 -2.04
CA LYS A 73 -8.47 2.24 -1.65
C LYS A 73 -9.35 1.83 -2.84
N LYS A 74 -9.87 2.80 -3.61
CA LYS A 74 -10.67 2.53 -4.81
C LYS A 74 -9.86 1.80 -5.89
N ALA A 75 -8.62 2.22 -6.12
CA ALA A 75 -7.71 1.56 -7.05
C ALA A 75 -7.40 0.12 -6.64
N LEU A 76 -7.18 -0.14 -5.35
CA LEU A 76 -6.98 -1.49 -4.82
C LEU A 76 -8.18 -2.41 -5.11
N THR A 77 -9.41 -1.92 -4.98
CA THR A 77 -10.62 -2.68 -5.32
C THR A 77 -10.63 -3.11 -6.78
N GLN A 78 -10.18 -2.24 -7.69
CA GLN A 78 -10.03 -2.57 -9.09
C GLN A 78 -8.87 -3.55 -9.33
N ALA A 79 -7.72 -3.31 -8.70
CA ALA A 79 -6.54 -4.18 -8.80
C ALA A 79 -6.83 -5.61 -8.31
N LYS A 80 -7.67 -5.79 -7.29
CA LYS A 80 -8.12 -7.13 -6.84
C LYS A 80 -8.86 -7.93 -7.93
N LYS A 81 -9.44 -7.27 -8.93
CA LYS A 81 -10.07 -7.97 -10.07
C LYS A 81 -9.02 -8.53 -11.03
N GLU A 82 -7.96 -7.76 -11.26
CA GLU A 82 -6.86 -8.09 -12.17
C GLU A 82 -5.84 -9.05 -11.52
N TYR A 83 -5.61 -8.92 -10.22
CA TYR A 83 -4.67 -9.72 -9.43
C TYR A 83 -5.43 -10.48 -8.33
N PRO A 84 -5.93 -11.70 -8.62
CA PRO A 84 -6.68 -12.49 -7.65
C PRO A 84 -5.91 -12.81 -6.36
N SER A 85 -4.57 -12.84 -6.40
CA SER A 85 -3.71 -13.01 -5.22
C SER A 85 -3.99 -11.97 -4.13
N LEU A 86 -4.34 -10.74 -4.51
CA LEU A 86 -4.68 -9.66 -3.57
C LEU A 86 -5.99 -9.90 -2.80
N LYS A 87 -6.82 -10.87 -3.23
CA LYS A 87 -8.04 -11.27 -2.52
C LYS A 87 -7.78 -12.32 -1.43
N ARG A 88 -6.59 -12.92 -1.38
CA ARG A 88 -6.23 -13.93 -0.37
C ARG A 88 -6.23 -13.34 1.04
N VAL A 89 -5.82 -12.08 1.17
CA VAL A 89 -5.90 -11.35 2.44
C VAL A 89 -7.34 -10.88 2.67
N GLN A 90 -7.95 -11.39 3.72
CA GLN A 90 -9.23 -10.89 4.21
C GLN A 90 -9.00 -9.53 4.88
N SER A 91 -9.47 -8.45 4.24
CA SER A 91 -9.41 -7.09 4.79
C SER A 91 -10.84 -6.61 5.02
N GLN A 92 -11.20 -6.38 6.27
CA GLN A 92 -12.51 -5.82 6.67
C GLN A 92 -12.56 -4.28 6.61
N VAL A 93 -11.55 -3.62 6.02
CA VAL A 93 -11.39 -2.16 6.04
C VAL A 93 -12.01 -1.45 4.83
#